data_AF-A0A948VZ66-F1
#
_entry.id   AF-A0A948VZ66-F1
#
_cell.length_a   1.000
_cell.length_b   1.000
_cell.length_c   1.000
_cell.angle_alpha   90.00
_cell.angle_beta   90.00
_cell.angle_gamma   90.00
#
_symmetry.space_group_name_H-M   'P 1'
#
loop_
_entity.id
_entity.type
_entity.pdbx_description
1 polymer ?
#
loop_
_entity_poly.entity_id
_entity_poly.type
_entity_poly.pdbx_seq_one_letter_code
_entity_poly.pdbx_strand_id
1 'polypeptide(L)'
;MLNPIDSRTALKNLFRRTPIVQLDALCRALKTRSHMSVFRRMKPLGYLTSYTHRSRFYTLRDIPRFDEFGLWFYGNVGFCQSGTVKAAVKELVDKSEAGQTQQELQNILRVRVQNALLDHARAGRVGRKAMGQRNWLYLTITASRAARQWDRRQAQKKRAAVLIGPLTAAMTIEVLAEVLQFSRPRVLVTPEQVVRRLHHQGVSVPLEHVQWVFERYGLGKKGGPDSLRSRH
;
A
#
# COMPACT_ATOMS: atom_id res chain seq x y z
N MET A 1 -29.09 -26.75 -13.79
CA MET A 1 -27.92 -26.71 -12.88
C MET A 1 -27.46 -28.14 -12.63
N LEU A 2 -26.16 -28.38 -12.56
CA LEU A 2 -25.60 -29.71 -12.26
C LEU A 2 -25.94 -30.19 -10.84
N ASN A 3 -26.00 -31.52 -10.66
CA ASN A 3 -26.08 -32.14 -9.32
C ASN A 3 -24.78 -31.85 -8.51
N PRO A 4 -24.75 -32.11 -7.19
CA PRO A 4 -23.60 -31.76 -6.35
C PRO A 4 -22.26 -32.38 -6.78
N ILE A 5 -22.27 -33.66 -7.19
CA ILE A 5 -21.06 -34.41 -7.55
C ILE A 5 -20.51 -33.86 -8.88
N ASP A 6 -21.36 -33.73 -9.89
CA ASP A 6 -20.98 -33.20 -11.20
C ASP A 6 -20.54 -31.73 -11.09
N SER A 7 -21.19 -30.94 -10.23
CA SER A 7 -20.78 -29.56 -9.95
C SER A 7 -19.33 -29.50 -9.43
N ARG A 8 -18.97 -30.38 -8.49
CA ARG A 8 -17.62 -30.43 -7.90
C ARG A 8 -16.58 -30.82 -8.96
N THR A 9 -16.88 -31.82 -9.77
CA THR A 9 -15.98 -32.28 -10.86
C THR A 9 -15.80 -31.18 -11.91
N ALA A 10 -16.89 -30.53 -12.35
CA ALA A 10 -16.85 -29.44 -13.32
C ALA A 10 -16.01 -28.25 -12.83
N LEU A 11 -16.19 -27.84 -11.57
CA LEU A 11 -15.42 -26.74 -10.97
C LEU A 11 -13.93 -27.09 -10.85
N LYS A 12 -13.59 -28.28 -10.36
CA LYS A 12 -12.18 -28.71 -10.27
C LYS A 12 -11.51 -28.73 -11.65
N ASN A 13 -12.21 -29.24 -12.68
CA ASN A 13 -11.68 -29.26 -14.04
C ASN A 13 -11.52 -27.85 -14.64
N LEU A 14 -12.45 -26.94 -14.36
CA LEU A 14 -12.33 -25.53 -14.74
C LEU A 14 -11.09 -24.90 -14.13
N PHE A 15 -10.91 -25.04 -12.82
CA PHE A 15 -9.79 -24.42 -12.10
C PHE A 15 -8.42 -25.03 -12.42
N ARG A 16 -8.37 -26.31 -12.83
CA ARG A 16 -7.15 -26.94 -13.36
C ARG A 16 -6.68 -26.30 -14.67
N ARG A 17 -7.60 -25.83 -15.50
CA ARG A 17 -7.29 -25.18 -16.79
C ARG A 17 -7.08 -23.68 -16.64
N THR A 18 -7.81 -23.07 -15.71
CA THR A 18 -7.79 -21.62 -15.50
C THR A 18 -7.74 -21.33 -14.00
N PRO A 19 -6.55 -20.98 -13.44
CA PRO A 19 -6.36 -20.81 -12.00
C PRO A 19 -7.28 -19.75 -11.37
N ILE A 20 -7.61 -18.70 -12.13
CA ILE A 20 -8.55 -17.66 -11.71
C ILE A 20 -9.68 -17.51 -12.71
N VAL A 21 -10.92 -17.35 -12.25
CA VAL A 21 -12.09 -17.24 -13.15
C VAL A 21 -13.05 -16.16 -12.70
N GLN A 22 -13.83 -15.65 -13.64
CA GLN A 22 -14.94 -14.71 -13.37
C GLN A 22 -16.25 -15.48 -13.17
N LEU A 23 -17.25 -14.80 -12.60
CA LEU A 23 -18.55 -15.40 -12.26
C LEU A 23 -19.24 -16.05 -13.47
N ASP A 24 -19.15 -15.45 -14.66
CA ASP A 24 -19.77 -15.99 -15.87
C ASP A 24 -19.21 -17.36 -16.28
N ALA A 25 -17.91 -17.59 -16.08
CA ALA A 25 -17.30 -18.89 -16.34
C ALA A 25 -17.80 -19.95 -15.36
N LEU A 26 -18.00 -19.57 -14.09
CA LEU A 26 -18.58 -20.45 -13.06
C LEU A 26 -20.04 -20.78 -13.36
N CYS A 27 -20.84 -19.80 -13.78
CA CYS A 27 -22.22 -19.99 -14.22
C CYS A 27 -22.32 -20.99 -15.40
N ARG A 28 -21.46 -20.81 -16.42
CA ARG A 28 -21.37 -21.72 -17.57
C ARG A 28 -20.97 -23.13 -17.15
N ALA A 29 -19.94 -23.29 -16.33
CA ALA A 29 -19.49 -24.59 -15.85
C ALA A 29 -20.57 -25.34 -15.04
N LEU A 30 -21.38 -24.61 -14.26
CA LEU A 30 -22.44 -25.19 -13.43
C LEU A 30 -23.81 -25.29 -14.14
N LYS A 31 -23.90 -24.87 -15.41
CA LYS A 31 -25.14 -24.80 -16.20
C LYS A 31 -26.26 -24.10 -15.41
N THR A 32 -25.97 -22.91 -14.90
CA THR A 32 -26.91 -22.10 -14.10
C THR A 32 -26.73 -20.61 -14.41
N ARG A 33 -27.81 -19.84 -14.22
CA ARG A 33 -27.78 -18.36 -14.23
C ARG A 33 -27.81 -17.76 -12.83
N SER A 34 -27.99 -18.59 -11.79
CA SER A 34 -28.13 -18.14 -10.40
C SER A 34 -26.77 -18.02 -9.71
N HIS A 35 -26.33 -16.79 -9.42
CA HIS A 35 -25.10 -16.52 -8.66
C HIS A 35 -25.12 -17.17 -7.27
N MET A 36 -26.27 -17.12 -6.57
CA MET A 36 -26.44 -17.77 -5.28
C MET A 36 -26.19 -19.28 -5.35
N SER A 37 -26.62 -19.92 -6.44
CA SER A 37 -26.40 -21.34 -6.65
C SER A 37 -24.92 -21.65 -6.96
N VAL A 38 -24.22 -20.77 -7.66
CA VAL A 38 -22.76 -20.86 -7.86
C VAL A 38 -22.04 -20.81 -6.51
N PHE A 39 -22.29 -19.78 -5.70
CA PHE A 39 -21.62 -19.64 -4.40
C PHE A 39 -21.94 -20.78 -3.44
N ARG A 40 -23.17 -21.30 -3.46
CA ARG A 40 -23.55 -22.50 -2.69
C ARG A 40 -22.71 -23.72 -3.07
N ARG A 41 -22.35 -23.89 -4.35
CA ARG A 41 -21.47 -24.99 -4.80
C ARG A 41 -19.98 -24.73 -4.55
N MET A 42 -19.55 -23.47 -4.58
CA MET A 42 -18.16 -23.10 -4.32
C MET A 42 -17.80 -23.14 -2.84
N LYS A 43 -18.72 -22.77 -1.94
CA LYS A 43 -18.50 -22.70 -0.49
C LYS A 43 -17.87 -23.97 0.10
N PRO A 44 -18.38 -25.21 -0.14
CA PRO A 44 -17.76 -26.43 0.40
C PRO A 44 -16.39 -26.75 -0.19
N LEU A 45 -16.00 -26.14 -1.31
CA LEU A 45 -14.67 -26.31 -1.90
C LEU A 45 -13.63 -25.36 -1.31
N GLY A 46 -14.06 -24.35 -0.54
CA GLY A 46 -13.19 -23.29 -0.05
C GLY A 46 -12.70 -22.43 -1.22
N TYR A 47 -13.35 -21.29 -1.43
CA TYR A 47 -12.94 -20.34 -2.46
C TYR A 47 -12.43 -19.04 -1.86
N LEU A 48 -11.64 -18.33 -2.65
CA LEU A 48 -11.21 -16.97 -2.38
C LEU A 48 -11.70 -16.06 -3.49
N THR A 49 -11.86 -14.79 -3.13
CA THR A 49 -12.24 -13.73 -4.04
C THR A 49 -11.09 -12.74 -4.14
N SER A 50 -10.84 -12.22 -5.33
CA SER A 50 -9.79 -11.23 -5.54
C SER A 50 -10.11 -9.98 -4.73
N TYR A 51 -9.15 -9.49 -3.96
CA TYR A 51 -9.36 -8.24 -3.25
C TYR A 51 -9.09 -7.02 -4.15
N THR A 52 -8.32 -7.24 -5.21
CA THR A 52 -8.17 -6.31 -6.33
C THR A 52 -9.36 -6.43 -7.29
N HIS A 53 -9.46 -5.49 -8.26
CA HIS A 53 -10.44 -5.57 -9.35
C HIS A 53 -11.90 -5.71 -8.88
N ARG A 54 -12.24 -5.14 -7.71
CA ARG A 54 -13.60 -5.13 -7.14
C ARG A 54 -14.22 -6.53 -6.99
N SER A 55 -13.45 -7.50 -6.47
CA SER A 55 -13.99 -8.84 -6.17
C SER A 55 -14.48 -9.62 -7.40
N ARG A 56 -13.92 -9.32 -8.58
CA ARG A 56 -14.36 -9.88 -9.86
C ARG A 56 -13.84 -11.29 -10.15
N PHE A 57 -12.75 -11.70 -9.53
CA PHE A 57 -12.12 -13.00 -9.79
C PHE A 57 -12.20 -13.92 -8.59
N TYR A 58 -12.30 -15.21 -8.88
CA TYR A 58 -12.42 -16.28 -7.89
C TYR A 58 -11.35 -17.35 -8.16
N THR A 59 -10.90 -17.98 -7.09
CA THR A 59 -9.99 -19.14 -7.09
C THR A 59 -10.40 -20.11 -5.99
N LEU A 60 -9.97 -21.37 -6.07
CA LEU A 60 -10.04 -22.29 -4.93
C LEU A 60 -8.86 -22.05 -3.97
N ARG A 61 -9.01 -22.36 -2.69
CA ARG A 61 -8.01 -22.09 -1.64
C ARG A 61 -6.72 -22.90 -1.78
N ASP A 62 -6.77 -24.02 -2.48
CA ASP A 62 -5.65 -24.95 -2.70
C ASP A 62 -4.76 -24.56 -3.90
N ILE A 63 -5.17 -23.57 -4.70
CA ILE A 63 -4.43 -23.14 -5.90
C ILE A 63 -3.34 -22.08 -5.58
N PRO A 64 -3.63 -21.01 -4.82
CA PRO A 64 -2.65 -19.97 -4.54
C PRO A 64 -1.46 -20.49 -3.73
N ARG A 65 -0.25 -20.13 -4.18
CA ARG A 65 0.95 -20.20 -3.34
C ARG A 65 1.18 -18.82 -2.74
N PHE A 66 0.75 -18.63 -1.50
CA PHE A 66 0.89 -17.36 -0.81
C PHE A 66 2.35 -17.06 -0.47
N ASP A 67 2.73 -15.80 -0.58
CA ASP A 67 4.03 -15.28 -0.15
C ASP A 67 4.08 -15.11 1.39
N GLU A 68 5.21 -14.58 1.88
CA GLU A 68 5.42 -14.28 3.31
C GLU A 68 4.38 -13.32 3.90
N PHE A 69 3.75 -12.51 3.05
CA PHE A 69 2.71 -11.55 3.41
C PHE A 69 1.30 -12.17 3.38
N GLY A 70 1.17 -13.45 3.03
CA GLY A 70 -0.12 -14.11 2.86
C GLY A 70 -0.86 -13.64 1.60
N LEU A 71 -0.13 -13.12 0.61
CA LEU A 71 -0.66 -12.60 -0.64
C LEU A 71 -0.28 -13.50 -1.81
N TRP A 72 -1.16 -13.57 -2.80
CA TRP A 72 -0.87 -14.23 -4.06
C TRP A 72 -1.38 -13.36 -5.20
N PHE A 73 -0.50 -13.08 -6.14
CA PHE A 73 -0.82 -12.30 -7.33
C PHE A 73 -0.75 -13.20 -8.56
N TYR A 74 -1.87 -13.30 -9.28
CA TYR A 74 -1.90 -13.86 -10.62
C TYR A 74 -1.93 -12.70 -11.62
N GLY A 75 -0.76 -12.34 -12.15
CA GLY A 75 -0.57 -11.09 -12.87
C GLY A 75 -0.87 -9.89 -11.97
N ASN A 76 -1.87 -9.08 -12.32
CA ASN A 76 -2.30 -7.93 -11.50
C ASN A 76 -3.45 -8.27 -10.54
N VAL A 77 -3.96 -9.50 -10.54
CA VAL A 77 -5.08 -9.92 -9.69
C VAL A 77 -4.55 -10.46 -8.36
N GLY A 78 -4.72 -9.69 -7.30
CA GLY A 78 -4.33 -10.07 -5.93
C GLY A 78 -5.43 -10.79 -5.14
N PHE A 79 -5.03 -11.83 -4.42
CA PHE A 79 -5.78 -12.58 -3.42
C PHE A 79 -5.02 -12.56 -2.09
N CYS A 80 -5.75 -12.66 -0.98
CA CYS A 80 -5.17 -12.70 0.36
C CYS A 80 -5.69 -13.92 1.11
N GLN A 81 -4.82 -14.58 1.86
CA GLN A 81 -5.15 -15.78 2.63
C GLN A 81 -6.21 -15.52 3.70
N SER A 82 -6.21 -14.31 4.26
CA SER A 82 -7.18 -13.79 5.23
C SER A 82 -8.55 -13.43 4.62
N GLY A 83 -8.70 -13.54 3.30
CA GLY A 83 -9.98 -13.43 2.59
C GLY A 83 -10.48 -12.01 2.32
N THR A 84 -10.02 -10.98 3.04
CA THR A 84 -10.38 -9.58 2.79
C THR A 84 -9.19 -8.64 2.94
N VAL A 85 -9.16 -7.52 2.19
CA VAL A 85 -8.13 -6.47 2.37
C VAL A 85 -8.07 -5.99 3.82
N LYS A 86 -9.24 -5.82 4.44
CA LYS A 86 -9.34 -5.34 5.82
C LYS A 86 -8.63 -6.31 6.77
N ALA A 87 -8.89 -7.61 6.66
CA ALA A 87 -8.17 -8.59 7.48
C ALA A 87 -6.66 -8.61 7.17
N ALA A 88 -6.27 -8.57 5.89
CA ALA A 88 -4.87 -8.54 5.47
C ALA A 88 -4.11 -7.33 6.03
N VAL A 89 -4.69 -6.14 6.02
CA VAL A 89 -4.09 -4.93 6.60
C VAL A 89 -3.74 -5.13 8.08
N LYS A 90 -4.66 -5.68 8.87
CA LYS A 90 -4.40 -5.95 10.29
C LYS A 90 -3.28 -6.97 10.46
N GLU A 91 -3.33 -8.06 9.71
CA GLU A 91 -2.34 -9.13 9.77
C GLU A 91 -0.94 -8.64 9.39
N LEU A 92 -0.82 -7.80 8.36
CA LEU A 92 0.44 -7.19 7.95
C LEU A 92 1.02 -6.27 9.03
N VAL A 93 0.17 -5.47 9.67
CA VAL A 93 0.59 -4.62 10.80
C VAL A 93 1.04 -5.47 11.98
N ASP A 94 0.29 -6.52 12.30
CA ASP A 94 0.59 -7.40 13.42
C ASP A 94 1.85 -8.25 13.18
N LYS A 95 2.14 -8.66 11.95
CA LYS A 95 3.33 -9.46 11.61
C LYS A 95 4.58 -8.61 11.43
N SER A 96 4.45 -7.33 11.10
CA SER A 96 5.60 -6.44 10.89
C SER A 96 6.48 -6.31 12.12
N GLU A 97 7.80 -6.28 11.93
CA GLU A 97 8.75 -6.03 13.01
C GLU A 97 8.87 -4.55 13.39
N ALA A 98 8.53 -3.63 12.49
CA ALA A 98 8.73 -2.18 12.67
C ALA A 98 7.43 -1.39 12.49
N GLY A 99 6.28 -2.06 12.61
CA GLY A 99 4.98 -1.51 12.22
C GLY A 99 4.92 -1.25 10.71
N GLN A 100 3.84 -0.64 10.25
CA GLN A 100 3.67 -0.31 8.84
C GLN A 100 3.10 1.09 8.67
N THR A 101 3.59 1.81 7.67
CA THR A 101 2.97 3.04 7.20
C THR A 101 1.86 2.70 6.20
N GLN A 102 0.98 3.68 5.96
CA GLN A 102 -0.04 3.55 4.93
C GLN A 102 0.56 3.28 3.55
N GLN A 103 1.68 3.92 3.22
CA GLN A 103 2.33 3.78 1.91
C GLN A 103 2.95 2.39 1.74
N GLU A 104 3.63 1.86 2.76
CA GLU A 104 4.19 0.51 2.73
C GLU A 104 3.09 -0.54 2.51
N LEU A 105 1.98 -0.44 3.24
CA LEU A 105 0.82 -1.33 3.06
C LEU A 105 0.19 -1.20 1.66
N GLN A 106 0.07 0.02 1.15
CA GLN A 106 -0.44 0.25 -0.21
C GLN A 106 0.49 -0.34 -1.27
N ASN A 107 1.81 -0.30 -1.07
CA ASN A 107 2.78 -0.91 -1.97
C ASN A 107 2.69 -2.44 -1.95
N ILE A 108 2.59 -3.04 -0.76
CA ILE A 108 2.45 -4.50 -0.58
C ILE A 108 1.12 -4.99 -1.18
N LEU A 109 0.00 -4.34 -0.84
CA LEU A 109 -1.34 -4.76 -1.26
C LEU A 109 -1.73 -4.26 -2.65
N ARG A 110 -0.98 -3.32 -3.25
CA ARG A 110 -1.27 -2.69 -4.56
C ARG A 110 -2.67 -2.07 -4.66
N VAL A 111 -3.29 -1.72 -3.53
CA VAL A 111 -4.61 -1.08 -3.44
C VAL A 111 -4.61 -0.03 -2.35
N ARG A 112 -5.57 0.89 -2.44
CA ARG A 112 -5.81 1.89 -1.38
C ARG A 112 -6.27 1.23 -0.09
N VAL A 113 -5.58 1.52 1.01
CA VAL A 113 -5.81 0.92 2.34
C VAL A 113 -6.32 1.91 3.40
N GLN A 114 -6.50 3.19 3.03
CA GLN A 114 -6.84 4.28 3.95
C GLN A 114 -8.08 3.96 4.80
N ASN A 115 -9.16 3.53 4.15
CA ASN A 115 -10.41 3.23 4.83
C ASN A 115 -10.27 2.02 5.76
N ALA A 116 -9.57 0.96 5.33
CA ALA A 116 -9.33 -0.22 6.15
C ALA A 116 -8.49 0.11 7.41
N LEU A 117 -7.47 0.95 7.26
CA LEU A 117 -6.65 1.41 8.37
C LEU A 117 -7.42 2.31 9.34
N LEU A 118 -8.21 3.24 8.81
CA LEU A 118 -9.03 4.14 9.62
C LEU A 118 -10.07 3.35 10.43
N ASP A 119 -10.72 2.39 9.79
CA ASP A 119 -11.68 1.50 10.45
C ASP A 119 -11.02 0.70 11.59
N HIS A 120 -9.85 0.13 11.35
CA HIS A 120 -9.14 -0.63 12.39
C HIS A 120 -8.66 0.24 13.54
N ALA A 121 -8.15 1.43 13.24
CA ALA A 121 -7.73 2.38 14.26
C ALA A 121 -8.91 2.84 15.13
N ARG A 122 -10.05 3.20 14.50
CA ARG A 122 -11.27 3.58 15.22
C ARG A 122 -11.84 2.44 16.06
N ALA A 123 -11.76 1.21 15.55
CA ALA A 123 -12.23 0.02 16.26
C ALA A 123 -11.23 -0.52 17.30
N GLY A 124 -10.12 0.18 17.58
CA GLY A 124 -9.11 -0.28 18.54
C GLY A 124 -8.40 -1.58 18.16
N ARG A 125 -8.45 -1.98 16.88
CA ARG A 125 -7.84 -3.22 16.37
C ARG A 125 -6.39 -3.06 15.95
N VAL A 126 -5.97 -1.82 15.71
CA VAL A 126 -4.61 -1.41 15.33
C VAL A 126 -4.32 -0.07 16.02
N GLY A 127 -3.14 0.06 16.61
CA GLY A 127 -2.66 1.33 17.17
C GLY A 127 -2.08 2.24 16.08
N ARG A 128 -2.00 3.55 16.34
CA ARG A 128 -1.29 4.49 15.46
C ARG A 128 -0.44 5.47 16.26
N LYS A 129 0.74 5.80 15.75
CA LYS A 129 1.62 6.87 16.27
C LYS A 129 2.03 7.80 15.13
N ALA A 130 2.08 9.10 15.41
CA ALA A 130 2.55 10.08 14.44
C ALA A 130 4.07 9.96 14.24
N MET A 131 4.52 10.04 12.99
CA MET A 131 5.93 10.03 12.59
C MET A 131 6.40 11.38 12.02
N GLY A 132 5.51 12.37 12.00
CA GLY A 132 5.68 13.72 11.43
C GLY A 132 4.31 14.39 11.31
N GLN A 133 4.21 15.47 10.52
CA GLN A 133 2.96 16.23 10.40
C GLN A 133 1.83 15.46 9.69
N ARG A 134 2.14 14.57 8.74
CA ARG A 134 1.14 13.87 7.92
C ARG A 134 1.34 12.36 7.77
N ASN A 135 2.34 11.81 8.47
CA ASN A 135 2.69 10.40 8.35
C ASN A 135 2.38 9.67 9.65
N TRP A 136 1.66 8.55 9.52
CA TRP A 136 1.27 7.69 10.64
C TRP A 136 1.95 6.33 10.50
N LEU A 137 2.48 5.85 11.62
CA LEU A 137 2.90 4.47 11.78
C LEU A 137 1.80 3.70 12.48
N TYR A 138 1.36 2.63 11.84
CA TYR A 138 0.39 1.70 12.38
C TYR A 138 1.11 0.55 13.07
N LEU A 139 0.65 0.22 14.26
CA LEU A 139 1.28 -0.70 15.19
C LEU A 139 0.24 -1.73 15.65
N THR A 140 0.72 -2.90 16.07
CA THR A 140 -0.14 -3.88 16.74
C THR A 140 -0.73 -3.29 18.02
N ILE A 141 -1.88 -3.81 18.47
CA ILE A 141 -2.52 -3.33 19.72
C ILE A 141 -1.84 -3.90 20.97
N THR A 142 -1.09 -5.00 20.84
CA THR A 142 -0.36 -5.60 21.97
C THR A 142 0.79 -4.68 22.41
N ALA A 143 0.64 -4.03 23.57
CA ALA A 143 1.53 -2.96 24.03
C ALA A 143 3.02 -3.31 23.96
N SER A 144 3.42 -4.49 24.43
CA SER A 144 4.83 -4.93 24.41
C SER A 144 5.39 -5.10 22.99
N ARG A 145 4.58 -5.61 22.05
CA ARG A 145 4.96 -5.74 20.64
C ARG A 145 4.95 -4.38 19.95
N ALA A 146 3.99 -3.52 20.25
CA ALA A 146 3.89 -2.17 19.72
C ALA A 146 5.10 -1.31 20.12
N ALA A 147 5.58 -1.44 21.35
CA ALA A 147 6.81 -0.82 21.82
C ALA A 147 8.02 -1.29 21.01
N ARG A 148 8.20 -2.62 20.84
CA ARG A 148 9.28 -3.17 20.00
C ARG A 148 9.22 -2.70 18.54
N GLN A 149 8.02 -2.66 17.96
CA GLN A 149 7.81 -2.15 16.60
C GLN A 149 8.21 -0.68 16.47
N TRP A 150 7.85 0.13 17.46
CA TRP A 150 8.23 1.53 17.51
C TRP A 150 9.75 1.70 17.61
N ASP A 151 10.41 0.99 18.53
CA ASP A 151 11.85 1.09 18.74
C ASP A 151 12.64 0.65 17.50
N ARG A 152 12.23 -0.46 16.87
CA ARG A 152 12.79 -0.91 15.58
C ARG A 152 12.65 0.17 14.51
N ARG A 153 11.49 0.82 14.41
CA ARG A 153 11.27 1.89 13.43
C ARG A 153 12.13 3.12 13.72
N GLN A 154 12.30 3.50 14.99
CA GLN A 154 13.19 4.61 15.36
C GLN A 154 14.66 4.29 15.07
N ALA A 155 15.10 3.06 15.32
CA ALA A 155 16.45 2.61 14.98
C ALA A 155 16.69 2.64 13.46
N GLN A 156 15.72 2.20 12.66
CA GLN A 156 15.78 2.30 11.19
C GLN A 156 15.87 3.76 10.73
N LYS A 157 15.05 4.66 11.32
CA LYS A 157 15.09 6.09 11.01
C LYS A 157 16.44 6.72 11.34
N LYS A 158 17.01 6.40 12.52
CA LYS A 158 18.35 6.87 12.92
C LYS A 158 19.43 6.36 11.97
N ARG A 159 19.41 5.08 11.60
CA ARG A 159 20.35 4.50 10.62
C ARG A 159 20.25 5.18 9.26
N ALA A 160 19.03 5.41 8.77
CA ALA A 160 18.81 6.14 7.52
C ALA A 160 19.36 7.57 7.60
N ALA A 161 19.13 8.28 8.71
CA ALA A 161 19.67 9.63 8.91
C ALA A 161 21.21 9.66 8.92
N VAL A 162 21.86 8.66 9.51
CA VAL A 162 23.32 8.53 9.48
C VAL A 162 23.84 8.30 8.05
N LEU A 163 23.14 7.45 7.27
CA LEU A 163 23.50 7.18 5.87
C LEU A 163 23.29 8.40 4.95
N ILE A 164 22.21 9.14 5.15
CA ILE A 164 21.89 10.36 4.39
C ILE A 164 22.84 11.51 4.75
N GLY A 165 23.31 11.56 6.00
CA GLY A 165 24.14 12.64 6.52
C GLY A 165 23.34 13.93 6.81
N PRO A 166 23.98 14.96 7.36
CA PRO A 166 23.32 16.25 7.60
C PRO A 166 23.08 17.01 6.30
N LEU A 167 21.95 17.72 6.22
CA LEU A 167 21.73 18.72 5.18
C LEU A 167 22.70 19.89 5.40
N THR A 168 23.58 20.13 4.43
CA THR A 168 24.52 21.26 4.48
C THR A 168 23.91 22.53 3.89
N ALA A 169 24.49 23.68 4.25
CA ALA A 169 24.11 24.96 3.65
C ALA A 169 24.34 24.94 2.13
N ALA A 170 25.45 24.35 1.67
CA ALA A 170 25.75 24.19 0.25
C ALA A 170 24.65 23.40 -0.48
N MET A 171 24.25 22.23 0.03
CA MET A 171 23.14 21.44 -0.54
C MET A 171 21.82 22.23 -0.58
N THR A 172 21.55 23.02 0.46
CA THR A 172 20.35 23.87 0.50
C THR A 172 20.38 24.94 -0.59
N ILE A 173 21.54 25.59 -0.78
CA ILE A 173 21.74 26.62 -1.81
C ILE A 173 21.58 26.00 -3.20
N GLU A 174 22.18 24.84 -3.47
CA GLU A 174 22.07 24.15 -4.76
C GLU A 174 20.62 23.82 -5.10
N VAL A 175 19.85 23.29 -4.13
CA VAL A 175 18.43 23.00 -4.32
C VAL A 175 17.62 24.26 -4.61
N LEU A 176 17.84 25.34 -3.84
CA LEU A 176 17.11 26.60 -4.04
C LEU A 176 17.47 27.28 -5.37
N ALA A 177 18.75 27.28 -5.73
CA ALA A 177 19.23 27.83 -7.00
C ALA A 177 18.61 27.08 -8.18
N GLU A 178 18.60 25.75 -8.15
CA GLU A 178 18.00 24.93 -9.21
C GLU A 178 16.49 25.19 -9.34
N VAL A 179 15.77 25.30 -8.22
CA VAL A 179 14.35 25.66 -8.24
C VAL A 179 14.12 27.05 -8.82
N LEU A 180 14.91 28.06 -8.43
CA LEU A 180 14.76 29.45 -8.92
C LEU A 180 15.07 29.58 -10.41
N GLN A 181 16.10 28.90 -10.90
CA GLN A 181 16.47 28.93 -12.31
C GLN A 181 15.38 28.32 -13.20
N PHE A 182 14.68 27.30 -12.70
CA PHE A 182 13.71 26.54 -13.51
C PHE A 182 12.23 26.94 -13.28
N SER A 183 11.94 27.77 -12.27
CA SER A 183 10.57 28.20 -11.96
C SER A 183 10.02 29.33 -12.87
N ARG A 184 10.68 29.67 -13.99
CA ARG A 184 10.24 30.75 -14.89
C ARG A 184 9.54 30.22 -16.17
N PRO A 185 8.30 30.64 -16.48
CA PRO A 185 7.17 30.85 -15.59
C PRO A 185 6.14 29.70 -15.68
N ARG A 186 5.64 29.25 -14.52
CA ARG A 186 4.49 28.33 -14.29
C ARG A 186 4.72 26.82 -14.36
N VAL A 187 5.96 26.35 -14.50
CA VAL A 187 6.23 24.91 -14.30
C VAL A 187 6.44 24.63 -12.82
N LEU A 188 5.53 23.85 -12.24
CA LEU A 188 5.71 23.26 -10.92
C LEU A 188 6.84 22.23 -11.01
N VAL A 189 7.97 22.56 -10.40
CA VAL A 189 9.11 21.65 -10.28
C VAL A 189 8.85 20.70 -9.09
N THR A 190 9.10 19.41 -9.25
CA THR A 190 9.02 18.44 -8.15
C THR A 190 10.40 18.14 -7.55
N PRO A 191 10.48 17.68 -6.29
CA PRO A 191 11.75 17.27 -5.69
C PRO A 191 12.53 16.25 -6.55
N GLU A 192 11.85 15.29 -7.16
CA GLU A 192 12.47 14.27 -8.01
C GLU A 192 13.08 14.86 -9.28
N GLN A 193 12.45 15.90 -9.84
CA GLN A 193 12.99 16.62 -10.98
C GLN A 193 14.25 17.39 -10.60
N VAL A 194 14.27 18.04 -9.42
CA VAL A 194 15.45 18.75 -8.91
C VAL A 194 16.61 17.78 -8.68
N VAL A 195 16.38 16.65 -8.01
CA VAL A 195 17.41 15.63 -7.78
C VAL A 195 18.03 15.16 -9.10
N ARG A 196 17.21 14.84 -10.10
CA ARG A 196 17.70 14.38 -11.41
C ARG A 196 18.58 15.42 -12.10
N ARG A 197 18.25 16.70 -11.95
CA ARG A 197 18.96 17.80 -12.62
C ARG A 197 20.27 18.13 -11.91
N LEU A 198 20.25 18.23 -10.58
CA LEU A 198 21.46 18.34 -9.77
C LEU A 198 22.43 17.20 -10.10
N HIS A 199 21.93 15.97 -10.22
CA HIS A 199 22.75 14.82 -10.62
C HIS A 199 23.36 14.99 -12.02
N HIS A 200 22.61 15.49 -13.01
CA HIS A 200 23.17 15.80 -14.33
C HIS A 200 24.20 16.93 -14.32
N GLN A 201 24.15 17.84 -13.33
CA GLN A 201 25.14 18.89 -13.10
C GLN A 201 26.33 18.42 -12.25
N GLY A 202 26.39 17.14 -11.86
CA GLY A 202 27.46 16.57 -11.03
C GLY A 202 27.28 16.79 -9.52
N VAL A 203 26.15 17.35 -9.10
CA VAL A 203 25.83 17.60 -7.68
C VAL A 203 24.91 16.49 -7.15
N SER A 204 25.39 15.73 -6.17
CA SER A 204 24.60 14.68 -5.54
C SER A 204 23.93 15.20 -4.26
N VAL A 205 22.60 15.34 -4.29
CA VAL A 205 21.78 15.68 -3.12
C VAL A 205 20.73 14.58 -2.91
N PRO A 206 20.66 13.96 -1.71
CA PRO A 206 19.62 12.98 -1.38
C PRO A 206 18.20 13.54 -1.56
N LEU A 207 17.26 12.73 -2.04
CA LEU A 207 15.88 13.17 -2.26
C LEU A 207 15.22 13.67 -0.98
N GLU A 208 15.54 13.07 0.16
CA GLU A 208 15.04 13.46 1.47
C GLU A 208 15.45 14.89 1.84
N HIS A 209 16.68 15.28 1.48
CA HIS A 209 17.19 16.64 1.65
C HIS A 209 16.44 17.63 0.75
N VAL A 210 16.24 17.28 -0.52
CA VAL A 210 15.47 18.12 -1.46
C VAL A 210 14.03 18.28 -0.99
N GLN A 211 13.37 17.19 -0.57
CA GLN A 211 12.01 17.20 -0.03
C GLN A 211 11.90 18.10 1.21
N TRP A 212 12.86 18.00 2.12
CA TRP A 212 12.90 18.85 3.31
C TRP A 212 13.02 20.34 2.95
N VAL A 213 13.87 20.69 1.97
CA VAL A 213 14.00 22.08 1.49
C VAL A 213 12.67 22.54 0.89
N PHE A 214 12.02 21.70 0.09
CA PHE A 214 10.70 22.01 -0.47
C PHE A 214 9.65 22.27 0.61
N GLU A 215 9.58 21.43 1.64
CA GLU A 215 8.65 21.60 2.76
C GLU A 215 8.94 22.88 3.55
N ARG A 216 10.23 23.12 3.89
CA ARG A 216 10.66 24.29 4.69
C ARG A 216 10.39 25.61 4.00
N TYR A 217 10.61 25.68 2.68
CA TYR A 217 10.47 26.91 1.90
C TYR A 217 9.15 26.98 1.11
N GLY A 218 8.26 26.00 1.27
CA GLY A 218 6.95 25.99 0.61
C GLY A 218 7.00 25.85 -0.91
N LEU A 219 8.07 25.26 -1.45
CA LEU A 219 8.28 25.10 -2.89
C LEU A 219 7.34 24.01 -3.43
N GLY A 220 6.75 24.24 -4.60
CA GLY A 220 5.89 23.25 -5.25
C GLY A 220 4.38 23.32 -4.90
N LYS A 221 3.92 24.42 -4.29
CA LYS A 221 2.48 24.71 -4.12
C LYS A 221 1.98 25.65 -5.22
N LYS A 222 0.77 25.43 -5.76
CA LYS A 222 0.10 26.39 -6.65
C LYS A 222 -0.30 27.63 -5.83
N GLY A 223 0.27 28.79 -6.16
CA GLY A 223 -0.14 30.09 -5.62
C GLY A 223 0.73 30.59 -4.46
N GLY A 224 1.08 31.88 -4.52
CA GLY A 224 1.94 32.59 -3.59
C GLY A 224 1.40 32.72 -2.16
N PRO A 225 2.05 33.56 -1.32
CA PRO A 225 1.85 33.56 0.11
C PRO A 225 0.48 34.15 0.47
N ASP A 226 -0.40 33.32 1.02
CA ASP A 226 -1.50 33.80 1.83
C ASP A 226 -1.72 32.85 3.02
N SER A 227 -1.20 33.25 4.17
CA SER A 227 -1.64 32.95 5.55
C SER A 227 -0.49 33.05 6.56
N LEU A 228 0.13 34.22 6.61
CA LEU A 228 0.54 34.81 7.89
C LEU A 228 -0.66 35.65 8.39
N ARG A 229 -1.61 34.99 9.05
CA ARG A 229 -2.64 35.58 9.93
C ARG A 229 -3.07 34.45 10.87
N SER A 230 -3.11 34.57 12.18
CA SER A 230 -2.74 35.60 13.13
C SER A 230 -2.51 34.85 14.45
N ARG A 231 -1.67 35.41 15.31
CA ARG A 231 -1.72 35.18 16.75
C ARG A 231 -3.15 35.46 17.24
N HIS A 232 -3.76 34.51 17.94
CA HIS A 232 -4.32 34.62 19.30
C HIS A 232 -4.77 33.25 19.78
#